data_AF-A0A1G3AHV4-F1
#
_entry.id   AF-A0A1G3AHV4-F1
#
_cell.length_a   1.000
_cell.length_b   1.000
_cell.length_c   1.000
_cell.angle_alpha   90.00
_cell.angle_beta   90.00
_cell.angle_gamma   90.00
#
_symmetry.space_group_name_H-M   'P 1'
#
loop_
_entity.id
_entity.type
_entity.pdbx_description
1 polymer ?
#
loop_
_entity_poly.entity_id
_entity_poly.type
_entity_poly.pdbx_seq_one_letter_code
_entity_poly.pdbx_strand_id
1 'polypeptide(L)'
;MEVKLVVVAGTRAGEEVPVAGPKFFIGRAEDCQLRPHSEMVSRHHCAIVVEEGFVGVRDFGSKNGTFVNGSLVRGEQELKSGDRLTVGDLEFEVQLGVSIGGKKKPKVRSVLEAAARTVESGADEMDLDSWLADTDTQTFETTHAEIVEADAVSATTSDDETQSPGKKAKKPAEIVGVWDKSGRKPNAVNPMDAAAETLKNFFKTRPG
;
A
#
# COMPACT_ATOMS: atom_id res chain seq x y z
N MET A 1 7.95 0.50 -15.21
CA MET A 1 6.62 0.34 -14.60
C MET A 1 5.77 1.48 -15.12
N GLU A 2 4.61 1.18 -15.67
CA GLU A 2 3.65 2.17 -16.15
C GLU A 2 2.57 2.31 -15.07
N VAL A 3 2.28 3.55 -14.67
CA VAL A 3 1.25 3.85 -13.66
C VAL A 3 0.24 4.77 -14.30
N LYS A 4 -1.05 4.44 -14.14
CA LYS A 4 -2.16 5.24 -14.62
C LYS A 4 -3.17 5.47 -13.51
N LEU A 5 -3.79 6.64 -13.53
CA LEU A 5 -4.90 6.97 -12.64
C LEU A 5 -6.16 7.09 -13.48
N VAL A 6 -7.16 6.26 -13.20
CA VAL A 6 -8.46 6.34 -13.87
C VAL A 6 -9.41 7.13 -12.98
N VAL A 7 -9.97 8.22 -13.48
CA VAL A 7 -10.95 9.01 -12.74
C VAL A 7 -12.22 8.17 -12.57
N VAL A 8 -12.65 7.90 -11.35
CA VAL A 8 -13.86 7.07 -11.11
C VAL A 8 -15.11 7.92 -10.99
N ALA A 9 -15.00 9.11 -10.40
CA ALA A 9 -16.14 9.96 -10.10
C ALA A 9 -15.96 11.40 -10.63
N GLY A 10 -17.08 12.05 -10.96
CA GLY A 10 -17.12 13.44 -11.41
C GLY A 10 -17.37 13.59 -12.91
N THR A 11 -17.24 14.82 -13.41
CA THR A 11 -17.51 15.18 -14.82
C THR A 11 -16.54 14.54 -15.82
N ARG A 12 -15.38 14.10 -15.33
CA ARG A 12 -14.32 13.46 -16.13
C ARG A 12 -14.16 11.97 -15.80
N ALA A 13 -15.19 11.35 -15.23
CA ALA A 13 -15.17 9.92 -14.96
C ALA A 13 -14.85 9.10 -16.22
N GLY A 14 -13.97 8.12 -16.08
CA GLY A 14 -13.43 7.30 -17.16
C GLY A 14 -12.17 7.84 -17.83
N GLU A 15 -11.70 9.04 -17.47
CA GLU A 15 -10.45 9.56 -18.03
C GLU A 15 -9.23 8.89 -17.39
N GLU A 16 -8.27 8.46 -18.23
CA GLU A 16 -6.99 7.92 -17.79
C GLU A 16 -5.92 9.02 -17.79
N VAL A 17 -5.28 9.24 -16.63
CA VAL A 17 -4.15 10.15 -16.48
C VAL A 17 -2.87 9.32 -16.32
N PRO A 18 -1.93 9.36 -17.27
CA PRO A 18 -0.66 8.67 -17.12
C PRO A 18 0.24 9.39 -16.10
N VAL A 19 0.82 8.63 -15.18
CA VAL A 19 1.80 9.10 -14.20
C VAL A 19 3.17 9.04 -14.86
N ALA A 20 3.66 10.19 -15.30
CA ALA A 20 4.96 10.31 -15.98
C ALA A 20 6.07 10.69 -15.00
N GLY A 21 7.14 9.89 -14.96
CA GLY A 21 8.35 10.17 -14.19
C GLY A 21 8.33 9.59 -12.76
N PRO A 22 9.40 9.84 -11.98
CA PRO A 22 9.58 9.26 -10.64
C PRO A 22 8.71 9.93 -9.56
N LYS A 23 8.28 11.18 -9.79
CA LYS A 23 7.42 11.93 -8.87
C LYS A 23 6.35 12.63 -9.67
N PHE A 24 5.11 12.44 -9.26
CA PHE A 24 3.95 13.03 -9.90
C PHE A 24 3.08 13.73 -8.87
N PHE A 25 3.07 15.05 -8.92
CA PHE A 25 2.39 15.92 -8.00
C PHE A 25 0.95 16.16 -8.44
N ILE A 26 0.05 16.05 -7.47
CA ILE A 26 -1.38 16.30 -7.60
C ILE A 26 -1.73 17.48 -6.70
N GLY A 27 -2.31 18.51 -7.29
CA GLY A 27 -2.64 19.72 -6.56
C GLY A 27 -3.05 20.87 -7.45
N ARG A 28 -3.51 21.97 -6.85
CA ARG A 28 -3.93 23.17 -7.56
C ARG A 28 -2.80 24.10 -8.01
N ALA A 29 -1.59 23.89 -7.50
CA ALA A 29 -0.44 24.71 -7.86
C ALA A 29 0.04 24.44 -9.29
N GLU A 30 0.74 25.41 -9.88
CA GLU A 30 1.15 25.35 -11.28
C GLU A 30 2.25 24.31 -11.55
N ASP A 31 3.03 23.97 -10.52
CA ASP A 31 4.08 22.96 -10.52
C ASP A 31 3.56 21.51 -10.45
N CYS A 32 2.27 21.34 -10.18
CA CYS A 32 1.62 20.02 -10.17
C CYS A 32 1.31 19.54 -11.60
N GLN A 33 1.54 18.25 -11.86
CA GLN A 33 1.26 17.63 -13.16
C GLN A 33 -0.24 17.41 -13.35
N LEU A 34 -0.93 16.95 -12.30
CA LEU A 34 -2.39 16.87 -12.29
C LEU A 34 -2.94 18.05 -11.51
N ARG A 35 -3.70 18.91 -12.22
CA ARG A 35 -4.31 20.13 -11.67
C ARG A 35 -5.83 20.08 -11.70
N PRO A 36 -6.46 19.59 -10.63
CA PRO A 36 -7.91 19.66 -10.51
C PRO A 36 -8.38 21.08 -10.21
N HIS A 37 -9.53 21.46 -10.78
CA HIS A 37 -10.16 22.77 -10.56
C HIS A 37 -11.09 22.76 -9.32
N SER A 38 -10.74 22.02 -8.27
CA SER A 38 -11.57 21.89 -7.06
C SER A 38 -10.96 22.63 -5.87
N GLU A 39 -11.81 23.27 -5.06
CA GLU A 39 -11.41 23.90 -3.79
C GLU A 39 -11.10 22.91 -2.69
N MET A 40 -11.55 21.65 -2.84
CA MET A 40 -11.27 20.58 -1.89
C MET A 40 -9.86 20.00 -2.07
N VAL A 41 -9.13 20.42 -3.11
CA VAL A 41 -7.76 20.02 -3.37
C VAL A 41 -6.79 21.14 -2.99
N SER A 42 -5.87 20.87 -2.07
CA SER A 42 -4.79 21.79 -1.71
C SER A 42 -3.89 22.15 -2.89
N ARG A 43 -3.15 23.26 -2.77
CA ARG A 43 -2.12 23.68 -3.74
C ARG A 43 -1.12 22.55 -4.02
N HIS A 44 -0.55 21.98 -2.96
CA HIS A 44 0.26 20.77 -2.97
C HIS A 44 -0.47 19.75 -2.11
N HIS A 45 -1.22 18.84 -2.73
CA HIS A 45 -2.06 17.91 -1.98
C HIS A 45 -1.28 16.64 -1.66
N CYS A 46 -0.92 15.89 -2.70
CA CYS A 46 -0.15 14.67 -2.59
C CYS A 46 0.77 14.51 -3.79
N ALA A 47 1.74 13.61 -3.68
CA ALA A 47 2.49 13.10 -4.81
C ALA A 47 2.46 11.58 -4.84
N ILE A 48 2.43 11.06 -6.05
CA ILE A 48 2.73 9.65 -6.31
C ILE A 48 4.23 9.56 -6.56
N VAL A 49 4.87 8.67 -5.83
CA VAL A 49 6.29 8.35 -5.95
C VAL A 49 6.39 7.00 -6.64
N VAL A 50 7.15 6.96 -7.73
CA VAL A 50 7.41 5.75 -8.50
C VAL A 50 8.91 5.47 -8.41
N GLU A 51 9.24 4.44 -7.65
CA GLU A 51 10.60 3.91 -7.49
C GLU A 51 10.70 2.52 -8.14
N GLU A 52 11.88 1.91 -8.12
CA GLU A 52 12.11 0.61 -8.75
C GLU A 52 11.30 -0.50 -8.06
N GLY A 53 10.13 -0.82 -8.63
CA GLY A 53 9.23 -1.85 -8.12
C GLY A 53 8.32 -1.39 -6.96
N PHE A 54 8.40 -0.12 -6.56
CA PHE A 54 7.55 0.46 -5.53
C PHE A 54 6.78 1.65 -6.09
N VAL A 55 5.47 1.67 -5.85
CA VAL A 55 4.61 2.82 -6.15
C VAL A 55 3.95 3.23 -4.86
N GLY A 56 4.22 4.45 -4.42
CA GLY A 56 3.68 5.00 -3.18
C GLY A 56 2.93 6.29 -3.42
N VAL A 57 2.09 6.66 -2.47
CA VAL A 57 1.50 7.99 -2.36
C VAL A 57 1.94 8.64 -1.06
N ARG A 58 2.25 9.93 -1.15
CA ARG A 58 2.63 10.77 -0.01
C ARG A 58 1.77 12.02 0.03
N ASP A 59 1.13 12.25 1.17
CA ASP A 59 0.37 13.47 1.44
C ASP A 59 1.30 14.58 1.97
N PHE A 60 1.09 15.82 1.53
CA PHE A 60 1.89 16.99 1.94
C PHE A 60 1.19 17.87 2.99
N GLY A 61 0.31 17.29 3.80
CA GLY A 61 -0.50 18.05 4.77
C GLY A 61 -1.69 18.72 4.08
N SER A 62 -2.37 17.97 3.22
CA SER A 62 -3.57 18.45 2.56
C SER A 62 -4.68 18.76 3.58
N LYS A 63 -5.55 19.71 3.26
CA LYS A 63 -6.59 20.16 4.21
C LYS A 63 -7.63 19.07 4.49
N ASN A 64 -7.95 18.28 3.46
CA ASN A 64 -8.97 17.23 3.52
C ASN A 64 -8.38 15.82 3.69
N GLY A 65 -7.06 15.68 3.56
CA GLY A 65 -6.39 14.39 3.59
C GLY A 65 -6.44 13.65 2.24
N THR A 66 -5.48 12.75 2.07
CA THR A 66 -5.48 11.74 1.02
C THR A 66 -5.87 10.40 1.60
N PHE A 67 -6.75 9.64 0.94
CA PHE A 67 -7.19 8.32 1.39
C PHE A 67 -6.88 7.26 0.34
N VAL A 68 -6.44 6.08 0.79
CA VAL A 68 -6.26 4.89 -0.04
C VAL A 68 -7.20 3.82 0.49
N ASN A 69 -8.14 3.36 -0.35
CA ASN A 69 -9.19 2.40 0.02
C ASN A 69 -9.95 2.81 1.30
N GLY A 70 -10.19 4.11 1.47
CA GLY A 70 -10.86 4.69 2.65
C GLY A 70 -9.96 4.89 3.88
N SER A 71 -8.70 4.47 3.85
CA SER A 71 -7.74 4.68 4.93
C SER A 71 -6.93 5.96 4.70
N LEU A 72 -6.83 6.82 5.72
CA LEU A 72 -6.06 8.07 5.63
C LEU A 72 -4.55 7.75 5.50
N VAL A 73 -3.91 8.34 4.49
CA VAL A 73 -2.46 8.22 4.28
C VAL A 73 -1.72 8.99 5.37
N ARG A 74 -0.84 8.29 6.11
CA ARG A 74 0.05 8.89 7.11
C ARG A 74 1.49 8.70 6.67
N GLY A 75 2.07 9.74 6.06
CA GLY A 75 3.41 9.65 5.47
C GLY A 75 3.35 9.07 4.06
N GLU A 76 4.11 8.01 3.82
CA GLU A 76 4.18 7.31 2.54
C GLU A 76 3.47 5.96 2.63
N GLN A 77 2.54 5.72 1.73
CA GLN A 77 1.72 4.52 1.67
C GLN A 77 1.88 3.85 0.32
N GLU A 78 2.16 2.54 0.32
CA GLU A 78 2.22 1.74 -0.90
C GLU A 78 0.85 1.68 -1.59
N LEU A 79 0.85 1.83 -2.91
CA LEU A 79 -0.30 1.68 -3.80
C LEU A 79 -0.19 0.38 -4.61
N LYS A 80 -1.31 -0.33 -4.73
CA LYS A 80 -1.46 -1.52 -5.56
C LYS A 80 -2.39 -1.24 -6.74
N SER A 81 -2.32 -2.12 -7.74
CA SER A 81 -3.24 -2.06 -8.88
C SER A 81 -4.66 -2.37 -8.42
N GLY A 82 -5.62 -1.55 -8.84
CA GLY A 82 -7.02 -1.57 -8.41
C GLY A 82 -7.32 -0.73 -7.16
N ASP A 83 -6.32 -0.13 -6.51
CA ASP A 83 -6.56 0.68 -5.31
C ASP A 83 -7.33 1.96 -5.62
N ARG A 84 -8.24 2.33 -4.72
CA ARG A 84 -9.01 3.57 -4.81
C ARG A 84 -8.32 4.68 -4.03
N LEU A 85 -7.77 5.64 -4.76
CA LEU A 85 -7.16 6.85 -4.22
C LEU A 85 -8.19 7.98 -4.20
N THR A 86 -8.48 8.52 -3.02
CA THR A 86 -9.36 9.68 -2.84
C THR A 86 -8.52 10.91 -2.46
N VAL A 87 -8.70 11.99 -3.20
CA VAL A 87 -7.96 13.25 -3.05
C VAL A 87 -8.97 14.39 -2.99
N GLY A 88 -9.31 14.84 -1.78
CA GLY A 88 -10.40 15.80 -1.60
C GLY A 88 -11.74 15.24 -2.04
N ASP A 89 -12.30 15.79 -3.13
CA ASP A 89 -13.56 15.36 -3.76
C ASP A 89 -13.35 14.45 -4.99
N LEU A 90 -12.11 14.14 -5.32
CA LEU A 90 -11.78 13.32 -6.48
C LEU A 90 -11.50 11.89 -6.06
N GLU A 91 -11.99 10.96 -6.86
CA GLU A 91 -11.70 9.54 -6.71
C GLU A 91 -11.01 9.01 -7.97
N PHE A 92 -9.89 8.33 -7.76
CA PHE A 92 -9.10 7.69 -8.79
C PHE A 92 -8.94 6.21 -8.48
N GLU A 93 -8.90 5.39 -9.51
CA GLU A 93 -8.47 3.99 -9.44
C GLU A 93 -7.05 3.90 -9.99
N VAL A 94 -6.15 3.31 -9.22
CA VAL A 94 -4.75 3.15 -9.59
C VAL A 94 -4.60 1.91 -10.45
N GLN A 95 -4.06 2.05 -11.65
CA GLN A 95 -3.73 0.91 -12.52
C GLN A 95 -2.22 0.84 -12.70
N LEU A 96 -1.64 -0.27 -12.26
CA LEU A 96 -0.20 -0.55 -12.40
C LEU A 96 0.00 -1.56 -13.53
N GLY A 97 0.79 -1.18 -14.53
CA GLY A 97 1.22 -2.03 -15.64
C GLY A 97 2.71 -2.28 -15.59
N VAL A 98 3.14 -3.54 -15.70
CA VAL A 98 4.56 -3.86 -15.90
C VAL A 98 4.86 -3.72 -17.39
N SER A 99 5.39 -2.55 -17.78
CA SER A 99 5.91 -2.33 -19.12
C SER A 99 7.24 -3.08 -19.28
N ILE A 100 7.19 -4.39 -19.53
CA ILE A 100 8.36 -5.11 -20.05
C ILE A 100 8.60 -4.53 -21.44
N GLY A 101 9.74 -3.87 -21.66
CA GLY A 101 10.07 -3.15 -22.89
C GLY A 101 9.87 -3.99 -24.13
N GLY A 102 8.69 -3.89 -24.72
CA GLY A 102 8.28 -4.53 -25.96
C GLY A 102 7.43 -3.53 -26.70
N LYS A 103 8.02 -2.89 -27.71
CA LYS A 103 7.27 -2.16 -28.74
C LYS A 103 6.10 -3.07 -29.16
N LYS A 104 4.86 -2.56 -29.06
CA LYS A 104 3.63 -3.26 -29.50
C LYS A 104 3.93 -4.06 -30.78
N LYS A 105 3.91 -5.40 -30.70
CA LYS A 105 4.03 -6.23 -31.90
C LYS A 105 2.81 -5.94 -32.80
N PRO A 106 3.00 -5.72 -34.10
CA PRO A 106 1.94 -5.28 -35.00
C PRO A 106 0.82 -6.34 -35.10
N LYS A 107 -0.43 -5.90 -35.30
CA LYS A 107 -1.54 -6.78 -35.68
C LYS A 107 -1.13 -7.52 -36.96
N VAL A 108 -0.87 -8.82 -36.87
CA VAL A 108 -0.75 -9.68 -38.06
C VAL A 108 -2.16 -9.78 -38.65
N ARG A 109 -2.38 -9.16 -39.83
CA ARG A 109 -3.74 -8.99 -40.40
C ARG A 109 -4.23 -10.17 -41.22
N SER A 110 -3.47 -11.25 -41.41
CA SER A 110 -4.01 -12.48 -41.99
C SER A 110 -3.12 -13.70 -41.78
N VAL A 111 -3.76 -14.87 -41.68
CA VAL A 111 -3.16 -16.21 -41.49
C VAL A 111 -2.56 -16.77 -42.80
N LEU A 112 -2.78 -16.11 -43.94
CA LEU A 112 -2.55 -16.69 -45.27
C LEU A 112 -1.09 -16.68 -45.72
N GLU A 113 -0.22 -15.88 -45.09
CA GLU A 113 1.20 -15.79 -45.43
C GLU A 113 2.11 -16.70 -44.56
N ALA A 114 1.58 -17.25 -43.46
CA ALA A 114 2.33 -18.16 -42.59
C ALA A 114 2.34 -19.63 -43.08
N ALA A 115 1.49 -19.98 -44.04
CA ALA A 115 1.35 -21.34 -44.55
C ALA A 115 2.31 -21.71 -45.70
N ALA A 116 3.07 -20.76 -46.25
CA ALA A 116 3.91 -20.99 -47.43
C ALA A 116 5.35 -21.47 -47.11
N ARG A 117 5.68 -21.77 -45.85
CA ARG A 117 7.05 -22.17 -45.44
C ARG A 117 7.19 -23.59 -44.87
N THR A 118 6.13 -24.40 -44.86
CA THR A 118 6.17 -25.74 -44.22
C THR A 118 6.03 -26.92 -45.19
N VAL A 119 6.22 -26.73 -46.50
CA VAL A 119 6.18 -27.86 -47.45
C VAL A 119 7.39 -27.87 -48.36
N GLU A 120 8.61 -27.85 -47.80
CA GLU A 120 9.76 -28.47 -48.46
C GLU A 120 10.64 -29.18 -47.43
N SER A 121 10.37 -30.49 -47.33
CA SER A 121 11.33 -31.60 -47.16
C SER A 121 12.30 -31.63 -45.97
N GLY A 122 12.10 -32.62 -45.11
CA GLY A 122 13.16 -33.17 -44.26
C GLY A 122 12.60 -33.95 -43.07
N ALA A 123 12.20 -35.19 -43.28
CA ALA A 123 11.81 -36.11 -42.23
C ALA A 123 13.05 -36.51 -41.41
N ASP A 124 13.08 -36.17 -40.14
CA ASP A 124 13.89 -36.84 -39.12
C ASP A 124 12.97 -37.10 -37.92
N GLU A 125 12.56 -38.34 -37.78
CA GLU A 125 11.84 -38.82 -36.61
C GLU A 125 12.75 -38.70 -35.39
N MET A 126 12.41 -37.80 -34.47
CA MET A 126 13.08 -37.74 -33.18
C MET A 126 12.51 -38.85 -32.30
N ASP A 127 13.25 -39.95 -32.19
CA ASP A 127 12.99 -41.07 -31.28
C ASP A 127 12.88 -40.58 -29.83
N LEU A 128 11.64 -40.55 -29.31
CA LEU A 128 11.31 -40.19 -27.93
C LEU A 128 11.81 -41.23 -26.90
N ASP A 129 12.25 -42.41 -27.32
CA ASP A 129 12.75 -43.47 -26.44
C ASP A 129 14.17 -43.17 -25.89
N SER A 130 14.95 -42.31 -26.54
CA SER A 130 16.30 -41.96 -26.07
C SER A 130 16.30 -41.00 -24.87
N TRP A 131 15.18 -40.36 -24.55
CA TRP A 131 15.14 -39.31 -23.52
C TRP A 131 14.59 -39.77 -22.17
N LEU A 132 14.04 -40.99 -22.10
CA LEU A 132 13.52 -41.59 -20.86
C LEU A 132 14.46 -42.62 -20.23
N ALA A 133 15.58 -42.95 -20.87
CA ALA A 133 16.53 -43.94 -20.38
C ALA A 133 17.66 -43.30 -19.55
N ASP A 134 17.31 -42.59 -18.48
CA ASP A 134 18.20 -42.32 -17.33
C ASP A 134 17.34 -42.00 -16.10
N THR A 135 16.60 -43.01 -15.62
CA THR A 135 16.15 -43.04 -14.22
C THR A 135 16.78 -44.26 -13.57
N ASP A 136 18.01 -44.07 -13.10
CA ASP A 136 18.64 -44.96 -12.14
C ASP A 136 17.75 -45.07 -10.91
N THR A 137 17.17 -46.25 -10.75
CA THR A 137 16.54 -46.73 -9.53
C THR A 137 17.60 -46.86 -8.44
N GLN A 138 17.82 -45.80 -7.65
CA GLN A 138 18.47 -45.95 -6.36
C GLN A 138 17.44 -46.40 -5.33
N THR A 139 17.50 -47.71 -5.07
CA THR A 139 17.05 -48.39 -3.87
C THR A 139 17.49 -47.63 -2.62
N PHE A 140 16.55 -47.00 -1.92
CA PHE A 140 16.76 -46.53 -0.55
C PHE A 140 16.67 -47.73 0.38
N GLU A 141 17.82 -48.33 0.70
CA GLU A 141 17.94 -49.26 1.81
C GLU A 141 17.86 -48.51 3.14
N THR A 142 16.90 -48.95 3.95
CA THR A 142 16.73 -48.60 5.36
C THR A 142 17.92 -49.13 6.15
N THR A 143 18.66 -48.25 6.83
CA THR A 143 19.43 -48.65 8.00
C THR A 143 19.17 -47.71 9.18
N HIS A 144 18.96 -48.36 10.31
CA HIS A 144 18.54 -47.92 11.62
C HIS A 144 19.76 -47.39 12.40
N ALA A 145 19.69 -46.22 13.04
CA ALA A 145 20.62 -45.80 14.10
C ALA A 145 19.95 -44.71 14.95
N GLU A 146 19.33 -45.11 16.06
CA GLU A 146 19.78 -44.91 17.44
C GLU A 146 19.68 -43.46 17.95
N ILE A 147 18.71 -43.28 18.86
CA ILE A 147 18.54 -42.14 19.76
C ILE A 147 19.49 -42.40 20.95
N VAL A 148 20.40 -41.47 21.22
CA VAL A 148 21.18 -41.43 22.46
C VAL A 148 20.95 -40.10 23.16
N GLU A 149 20.42 -40.19 24.38
CA GLU A 149 20.36 -39.14 25.39
C GLU A 149 21.75 -38.88 26.01
N ALA A 150 21.81 -37.80 26.81
CA ALA A 150 22.88 -37.35 27.70
C ALA A 150 23.93 -36.44 27.00
N ASP A 151 24.42 -35.35 27.59
CA ASP A 151 24.58 -35.04 29.01
C ASP A 151 24.66 -33.52 29.20
N ALA A 152 24.19 -33.05 30.35
CA ALA A 152 24.19 -31.65 30.75
C ALA A 152 25.40 -31.39 31.66
N VAL A 153 26.26 -30.44 31.30
CA VAL A 153 27.31 -29.95 32.21
C VAL A 153 27.62 -28.47 31.99
N SER A 154 27.07 -27.68 32.92
CA SER A 154 27.67 -26.60 33.71
C SER A 154 28.59 -25.53 33.09
N ALA A 155 28.14 -24.27 33.31
CA ALA A 155 28.87 -23.11 33.86
C ALA A 155 30.00 -22.48 33.00
N THR A 156 30.23 -21.16 32.92
CA THR A 156 30.26 -20.12 33.96
C THR A 156 30.16 -18.69 33.35
N THR A 157 29.33 -17.85 33.99
CA THR A 157 29.51 -16.42 34.38
C THR A 157 30.14 -15.38 33.44
N SER A 158 29.39 -14.30 33.16
CA SER A 158 29.81 -12.92 33.52
C SER A 158 28.59 -12.02 33.70
N ASP A 159 28.63 -11.26 34.78
CA ASP A 159 27.63 -10.38 35.34
C ASP A 159 27.35 -9.11 34.51
N ASP A 160 26.11 -8.61 34.54
CA ASP A 160 25.85 -7.18 34.79
C ASP A 160 24.42 -6.97 35.33
N GLU A 161 24.33 -6.46 36.54
CA GLU A 161 23.10 -6.05 37.21
C GLU A 161 22.61 -4.69 36.68
N THR A 162 21.30 -4.55 36.43
CA THR A 162 20.53 -3.51 37.13
C THR A 162 19.04 -3.76 37.07
N GLN A 163 18.42 -3.61 38.24
CA GLN A 163 17.02 -3.92 38.54
C GLN A 163 16.07 -2.75 38.24
N SER A 164 14.79 -3.15 38.04
CA SER A 164 13.55 -2.46 38.48
C SER A 164 12.91 -1.38 37.58
N PRO A 165 11.58 -1.13 37.71
CA PRO A 165 10.46 -2.08 37.69
C PRO A 165 9.29 -1.59 36.78
N GLY A 166 8.31 -2.46 36.55
CA GLY A 166 7.33 -2.33 35.45
C GLY A 166 6.28 -1.22 35.54
N LYS A 167 5.50 -1.09 34.44
CA LYS A 167 4.15 -0.49 34.41
C LYS A 167 3.40 -0.87 33.12
N LYS A 168 2.49 -1.83 33.30
CA LYS A 168 1.09 -1.90 32.82
C LYS A 168 0.77 -1.50 31.36
N ALA A 169 0.20 -2.49 30.67
CA ALA A 169 -0.64 -2.38 29.49
C ALA A 169 -1.61 -1.17 29.54
N LYS A 170 -1.73 -0.45 28.42
CA LYS A 170 -2.92 0.34 28.09
C LYS A 170 -3.28 0.13 26.62
N LYS A 171 -4.46 -0.47 26.44
CA LYS A 171 -5.22 -0.51 25.18
C LYS A 171 -5.41 0.91 24.63
N PRO A 172 -5.48 1.11 23.30
CA PRO A 172 -5.97 2.38 22.78
C PRO A 172 -7.44 2.56 23.19
N ALA A 173 -7.76 3.73 23.73
CA ALA A 173 -9.10 4.08 24.17
C ALA A 173 -10.07 4.10 22.99
N GLU A 174 -11.03 3.17 22.98
CA GLU A 174 -12.29 3.37 22.28
C GLU A 174 -12.99 4.59 22.90
N ILE A 175 -13.33 5.57 22.07
CA ILE A 175 -14.27 6.62 22.45
C ILE A 175 -15.67 6.01 22.30
N VAL A 176 -16.05 5.18 23.27
CA VAL A 176 -17.44 4.79 23.47
C VAL A 176 -18.15 6.02 24.01
N GLY A 177 -19.00 6.62 23.19
CA GLY A 177 -19.95 7.62 23.65
C GLY A 177 -20.81 7.03 24.75
N VAL A 178 -20.65 7.55 25.98
CA VAL A 178 -21.58 7.30 27.07
C VAL A 178 -22.89 8.00 26.69
N TRP A 179 -23.86 7.22 26.25
CA TRP A 179 -25.23 7.71 26.12
C TRP A 179 -25.82 7.76 27.54
N ASP A 180 -25.90 8.95 28.11
CA ASP A 180 -26.66 9.16 29.33
C ASP A 180 -28.14 8.82 29.05
N LYS A 181 -28.74 7.99 29.90
CA LYS A 181 -30.13 7.51 29.75
C LYS A 181 -31.15 8.58 30.15
N SER A 182 -30.72 9.80 30.46
CA SER A 182 -31.62 10.95 30.53
C SER A 182 -31.73 11.54 29.11
N GLY A 183 -32.91 11.45 28.50
CA GLY A 183 -33.17 11.90 27.12
C GLY A 183 -33.06 13.41 26.88
N ARG A 184 -32.03 14.08 27.40
CA ARG A 184 -31.71 15.48 27.11
C ARG A 184 -30.52 15.55 26.17
N LYS A 185 -30.75 16.09 24.97
CA LYS A 185 -29.68 16.51 24.06
C LYS A 185 -28.76 17.47 24.82
N PRO A 186 -27.42 17.29 24.78
CA PRO A 186 -26.53 18.31 25.32
C PRO A 186 -26.74 19.59 24.51
N ASN A 187 -27.05 20.69 25.20
CA ASN A 187 -27.17 21.99 24.54
C ASN A 187 -25.81 22.31 23.92
N ALA A 188 -25.80 22.66 22.64
CA ALA A 188 -24.60 23.05 21.92
C ALA A 188 -24.05 24.34 22.52
N VAL A 189 -23.20 24.22 23.53
CA VAL A 189 -22.38 25.33 24.01
C VAL A 189 -21.29 25.57 22.98
N ASN A 190 -21.22 26.79 22.47
CA ASN A 190 -20.17 27.20 21.54
C ASN A 190 -18.81 26.91 22.19
N PRO A 191 -17.88 26.25 21.48
CA PRO A 191 -16.60 25.81 22.05
C PRO A 191 -15.74 26.98 22.58
N MET A 192 -15.98 28.21 22.11
CA MET A 192 -15.35 29.42 22.64
C MET A 192 -15.82 29.79 24.06
N ASP A 193 -17.09 29.57 24.40
CA ASP A 193 -17.62 29.87 25.74
C ASP A 193 -17.14 28.85 26.78
N ALA A 194 -17.05 27.57 26.40
CA ALA A 194 -16.54 26.52 27.27
C ALA A 194 -15.04 26.70 27.63
N ALA A 195 -14.24 27.19 26.67
CA ALA A 195 -12.84 27.54 26.92
C ALA A 195 -12.69 28.79 27.81
N ALA A 196 -13.61 29.75 27.72
CA ALA A 196 -13.56 30.97 28.53
C ALA A 196 -13.90 30.72 30.01
N GLU A 197 -14.83 29.81 30.32
CA GLU A 197 -15.19 29.47 31.70
C GLU A 197 -14.09 28.68 32.42
N THR A 198 -13.41 27.77 31.72
CA THR A 198 -12.31 26.98 32.30
C THR A 198 -11.11 27.86 32.68
N LEU A 199 -10.80 28.89 31.90
CA LEU A 199 -9.75 29.87 32.22
C LEU A 199 -10.11 30.76 33.42
N LYS A 200 -11.38 31.16 33.56
CA LYS A 200 -11.85 31.97 34.70
C LYS A 200 -11.79 31.20 36.02
N ASN A 201 -12.07 29.90 36.00
CA ASN A 201 -11.97 29.05 37.19
C ASN A 201 -10.50 28.78 37.58
N PHE A 202 -9.58 28.72 36.62
CA PHE A 202 -8.16 28.49 36.90
C PHE A 202 -7.48 29.64 37.65
N PHE A 203 -7.90 30.89 37.39
CA PHE A 203 -7.36 32.08 38.07
C PHE A 203 -7.99 32.35 39.45
N LYS A 204 -9.13 31.73 39.77
CA LYS A 204 -9.83 31.92 41.06
C LYS A 204 -9.29 31.06 42.20
N THR A 205 -8.45 30.06 41.91
CA THR A 205 -7.99 29.05 42.88
C THR A 205 -6.53 29.20 43.33
N ARG A 206 -5.95 30.40 43.30
CA ARG A 206 -4.71 30.65 44.05
C ARG A 206 -5.04 31.21 45.45
N PRO A 207 -4.83 30.44 46.54
CA PRO A 207 -4.72 31.04 47.86
C PRO A 207 -3.45 31.90 47.90
N GLY A 208 -3.56 33.07 48.54
CA GLY A 208 -2.44 33.99 48.79
C GLY A 208 -1.49 33.48 49.87
#